data_AF-A0A344J3K4-F1
#
_entry.id   AF-A0A344J3K4-F1
#
_cell.length_a   1.000
_cell.length_b   1.000
_cell.length_c   1.000
_cell.angle_alpha   90.00
_cell.angle_beta   90.00
_cell.angle_gamma   90.00
#
_symmetry.space_group_name_H-M   'P 1'
#
loop_
_entity.id
_entity.type
_entity.pdbx_description
1 polymer ?
#
loop_
_entity_poly.entity_id
_entity_poly.type
_entity_poly.pdbx_seq_one_letter_code
_entity_poly.pdbx_strand_id
1 'polypeptide(L)'
;MTKTNPASRTGLLAALPGGFRAGLRHWRVIVLGWLAGLLTATLAALPVFALFNRALGEHPDASGIVRGSDIAPLADALMTLPDGGLTAALAPLSEGISSAVIVSLLLAPWLAGMLVASLREGRVLRFGELWAGGWREYGRQFRLLLVSLIPWIGVGLVAAIASFWARHGDDTRILQSVGEQRQQIAMWLMLAAGFLTWTSIESARAAFAADTTLRSAFHAWLRGLKLMARRPLAVLLVMLVTTALGLAVAMALQRPAINPRIATGLVLGLAQLTVVVLWWTRIARLHALAAISPAPTPAPAIDAPLPAAPVAAPASNIAPPLPSSY
;
A
#
# COMPACT_ATOMS: atom_id res chain seq x y z
N MET A 1 -24.10 7.00 -26.69
CA MET A 1 -24.28 7.79 -25.45
C MET A 1 -24.60 6.85 -24.30
N THR A 2 -23.58 6.39 -23.59
CA THR A 2 -23.72 5.51 -22.42
C THR A 2 -24.10 6.36 -21.20
N LYS A 3 -25.30 6.13 -20.65
CA LYS A 3 -25.71 6.64 -19.33
C LYS A 3 -24.62 6.28 -18.31
N THR A 4 -23.83 7.25 -17.88
CA THR A 4 -23.01 7.12 -16.68
C THR A 4 -23.96 7.00 -15.51
N ASN A 5 -24.11 5.78 -14.99
CA ASN A 5 -24.91 5.52 -13.80
C ASN A 5 -24.39 6.45 -12.69
N PRO A 6 -25.22 7.32 -12.08
CA PRO A 6 -24.79 8.08 -10.92
C PRO A 6 -24.34 7.06 -9.89
N ALA A 7 -23.09 7.19 -9.42
CA ALA A 7 -22.44 6.25 -8.53
C ALA A 7 -23.35 5.92 -7.35
N SER A 8 -24.07 4.80 -7.46
CA SER A 8 -24.88 4.26 -6.37
C SER A 8 -23.91 4.02 -5.23
N ARG A 9 -24.15 4.65 -4.07
CA ARG A 9 -23.39 4.44 -2.85
C ARG A 9 -23.45 2.96 -2.50
N THR A 10 -22.47 2.18 -2.98
CA THR A 10 -22.43 0.75 -2.73
C THR A 10 -22.30 0.55 -1.23
N GLY A 11 -23.25 -0.16 -0.63
CA GLY A 11 -23.17 -0.52 0.78
C GLY A 11 -21.88 -1.29 1.05
N LEU A 12 -21.33 -1.15 2.26
CA LEU A 12 -20.09 -1.83 2.70
C LEU A 12 -20.10 -3.33 2.37
N LEU A 13 -21.25 -3.98 2.55
CA LEU A 13 -21.46 -5.41 2.29
C LEU A 13 -21.37 -5.79 0.80
N ALA A 14 -21.70 -4.87 -0.11
CA ALA A 14 -21.57 -5.10 -1.55
C ALA A 14 -20.15 -4.78 -2.06
N ALA A 15 -19.42 -3.90 -1.37
CA ALA A 15 -18.07 -3.49 -1.78
C ALA A 15 -17.02 -4.60 -1.65
N LEU A 16 -17.11 -5.43 -0.59
CA LEU A 16 -16.17 -6.54 -0.34
C LEU A 16 -16.20 -7.64 -1.43
N PRO A 17 -17.35 -8.29 -1.73
CA PRO A 17 -17.41 -9.33 -2.77
C PRO A 17 -17.10 -8.76 -4.16
N GLY A 18 -17.47 -7.50 -4.42
CA GLY A 18 -17.08 -6.79 -5.65
C GLY A 18 -15.57 -6.64 -5.78
N GLY A 19 -14.89 -6.25 -4.69
CA GLY A 19 -13.43 -6.12 -4.64
C GLY A 19 -12.70 -7.44 -4.93
N PHE A 20 -13.13 -8.55 -4.30
CA PHE A 20 -12.50 -9.86 -4.51
C PHE A 20 -12.64 -10.35 -5.97
N ARG A 21 -13.83 -10.19 -6.57
CA ARG A 21 -14.07 -10.51 -7.98
C ARG A 21 -13.26 -9.62 -8.91
N ALA A 22 -13.15 -8.33 -8.61
CA ALA A 22 -12.31 -7.41 -9.38
C ALA A 22 -10.84 -7.84 -9.35
N GLY A 23 -10.34 -8.29 -8.19
CA GLY A 23 -8.99 -8.83 -8.06
C GLY A 23 -8.68 -9.94 -9.06
N LEU A 24 -9.59 -10.91 -9.21
CA LEU A 24 -9.43 -12.01 -10.17
C LEU A 24 -9.47 -11.51 -11.63
N ARG A 25 -10.30 -10.50 -11.91
CA ARG A 25 -10.41 -9.89 -13.24
C ARG A 25 -9.13 -9.16 -13.66
N HIS A 26 -8.39 -8.61 -12.72
CA HIS A 26 -7.13 -7.87 -12.95
C HIS A 26 -5.87 -8.75 -12.78
N TRP A 27 -5.94 -10.03 -13.18
CA TRP A 27 -4.82 -10.97 -13.05
C TRP A 27 -3.51 -10.50 -13.69
N ARG A 28 -3.55 -9.70 -14.76
CA ARG A 28 -2.36 -9.13 -15.40
C ARG A 28 -1.56 -8.22 -14.47
N VAL A 29 -2.26 -7.45 -13.62
CA VAL A 29 -1.62 -6.61 -12.59
C VAL A 29 -1.02 -7.49 -11.51
N ILE A 30 -1.67 -8.60 -11.16
CA ILE A 30 -1.12 -9.59 -10.21
C ILE A 30 0.18 -10.18 -10.76
N VAL A 31 0.23 -10.55 -12.04
CA VAL A 31 1.45 -11.09 -12.66
C VAL A 31 2.58 -10.07 -12.69
N LEU A 32 2.30 -8.81 -13.06
CA LEU A 32 3.32 -7.75 -13.05
C LEU A 32 3.79 -7.42 -11.63
N GLY A 33 2.87 -7.37 -10.67
CA GLY A 33 3.19 -7.20 -9.25
C GLY A 33 4.00 -8.36 -8.69
N TRP A 34 3.68 -9.59 -9.09
CA TRP A 34 4.42 -10.80 -8.76
C TRP A 34 5.84 -10.76 -9.35
N LEU A 35 6.02 -10.42 -10.62
CA LEU A 35 7.34 -10.27 -11.26
C LEU A 35 8.18 -9.18 -10.59
N ALA A 36 7.58 -8.03 -10.26
CA ALA A 36 8.27 -6.97 -9.54
C ALA A 36 8.67 -7.42 -8.11
N GLY A 37 7.79 -8.17 -7.44
CA GLY A 37 8.10 -8.79 -6.16
C GLY A 37 9.21 -9.83 -6.24
N LEU A 38 9.23 -10.63 -7.32
CA LEU A 38 10.26 -11.62 -7.60
C LEU A 38 11.61 -10.94 -7.79
N LEU A 39 11.68 -9.85 -8.54
CA LEU A 39 12.91 -9.06 -8.71
C LEU A 39 13.45 -8.58 -7.36
N THR A 40 12.62 -7.93 -6.54
CA THR A 40 13.02 -7.49 -5.19
C THR A 40 13.45 -8.66 -4.31
N ALA A 41 12.72 -9.77 -4.34
CA ALA A 41 13.02 -10.95 -3.55
C ALA A 41 14.35 -11.59 -3.99
N THR A 42 14.63 -11.64 -5.29
CA THR A 42 15.92 -12.17 -5.80
C THR A 42 17.09 -11.32 -5.33
N LEU A 43 16.99 -9.99 -5.39
CA LEU A 43 18.03 -9.09 -4.89
C LEU A 43 18.28 -9.26 -3.38
N ALA A 44 17.21 -9.46 -2.60
CA ALA A 44 17.32 -9.72 -1.17
C ALA A 44 17.86 -11.13 -0.85
N ALA A 45 17.56 -12.13 -1.69
CA ALA A 45 17.95 -13.52 -1.48
C ALA A 45 19.43 -13.78 -1.84
N LEU A 46 19.99 -13.05 -2.81
CA LEU A 46 21.39 -13.21 -3.22
C LEU A 46 22.41 -13.11 -2.06
N PRO A 47 22.42 -12.05 -1.22
CA PRO A 47 23.38 -11.97 -0.12
C PRO A 47 23.16 -13.06 0.94
N VAL A 48 21.90 -13.45 1.16
CA VAL A 48 21.55 -14.54 2.09
C VAL A 48 22.11 -15.86 1.55
N PHE A 49 21.92 -16.15 0.27
CA PHE A 49 22.46 -17.36 -0.36
C PHE A 49 23.99 -17.36 -0.34
N ALA A 50 24.63 -16.22 -0.63
CA ALA A 50 26.09 -16.09 -0.55
C ALA A 50 26.61 -16.35 0.87
N LEU A 51 25.91 -15.85 1.90
CA LEU A 51 26.24 -16.09 3.30
C LEU A 51 26.13 -17.59 3.65
N PHE A 52 25.03 -18.24 3.28
CA PHE A 52 24.86 -19.68 3.49
C PHE A 52 25.88 -20.52 2.72
N ASN A 53 26.22 -20.13 1.48
CA ASN A 53 27.22 -20.82 0.68
C ASN A 53 28.62 -20.70 1.28
N ARG A 54 28.96 -19.56 1.89
CA ARG A 54 30.23 -19.39 2.62
C ARG A 54 30.27 -20.23 3.91
N ALA A 55 29.16 -20.31 4.63
CA ALA A 55 29.09 -21.05 5.90
C ALA A 55 29.03 -22.57 5.70
N LEU A 56 28.29 -23.04 4.68
CA LEU A 56 27.97 -24.46 4.50
C LEU A 56 28.52 -25.08 3.22
N GLY A 57 29.00 -24.29 2.25
CA GLY A 57 29.38 -24.78 0.92
C GLY A 57 30.53 -25.78 0.93
N GLU A 58 31.44 -25.67 1.89
CA GLU A 58 32.56 -26.59 2.08
C GLU A 58 32.36 -27.56 3.26
N HIS A 59 31.21 -27.49 3.96
CA HIS A 59 30.98 -28.31 5.15
C HIS A 59 30.60 -29.75 4.74
N PRO A 60 31.35 -30.78 5.17
CA PRO A 60 31.14 -32.17 4.73
C PRO A 60 29.76 -32.73 5.15
N ASP A 61 29.18 -32.22 6.24
CA ASP A 61 27.84 -32.59 6.71
C ASP A 61 26.78 -31.49 6.50
N ALA A 62 26.92 -30.65 5.47
CA ALA A 62 25.91 -29.62 5.18
C ALA A 62 24.49 -30.19 5.01
N SER A 63 24.37 -31.40 4.46
CA SER A 63 23.07 -32.06 4.26
C SER A 63 22.41 -32.54 5.56
N GLY A 64 23.21 -32.94 6.57
CA GLY A 64 22.73 -33.29 7.90
C GLY A 64 22.25 -32.06 8.67
N ILE A 65 23.03 -30.97 8.62
CA ILE A 65 22.69 -29.70 9.27
C ILE A 65 21.38 -29.11 8.72
N VAL A 66 21.19 -29.13 7.41
CA VAL A 66 19.96 -28.60 6.77
C VAL A 66 18.71 -29.45 7.08
N ARG A 67 18.89 -30.76 7.32
CA ARG A 67 17.78 -31.66 7.70
C ARG A 67 17.50 -31.64 9.21
N GLY A 68 18.51 -31.31 10.01
CA GLY A 68 18.38 -31.13 11.45
C GLY A 68 17.60 -29.86 11.76
N SER A 69 16.70 -29.93 12.73
CA SER A 69 16.08 -28.73 13.32
C SER A 69 17.02 -28.02 14.32
N ASP A 70 18.29 -28.42 14.37
CA ASP A 70 19.26 -27.89 15.32
C ASP A 70 19.97 -26.67 14.73
N ILE A 71 19.71 -25.52 15.34
CA ILE A 71 20.24 -24.22 14.90
C ILE A 71 21.68 -24.02 15.39
N ALA A 72 22.11 -24.78 16.40
CA ALA A 72 23.44 -24.68 17.00
C ALA A 72 24.59 -24.86 15.97
N PRO A 73 24.63 -25.92 15.15
CA PRO A 73 25.71 -26.09 14.16
C PRO A 73 25.71 -25.01 13.07
N LEU A 74 24.54 -24.46 12.71
CA LEU A 74 24.46 -23.35 11.78
C LEU A 74 25.03 -22.06 12.39
N ALA A 75 24.73 -21.80 13.67
CA ALA A 75 25.27 -20.64 14.38
C ALA A 75 26.80 -20.74 14.52
N ASP A 76 27.32 -21.93 14.83
CA ASP A 76 28.77 -22.16 14.96
C ASP A 76 29.50 -21.98 13.61
N ALA A 77 28.93 -22.49 12.52
CA ALA A 77 29.44 -22.26 11.16
C ALA A 77 29.48 -20.76 10.76
N LEU A 78 28.51 -19.96 11.24
CA LEU A 78 28.50 -18.51 11.03
C LEU A 78 29.52 -17.77 11.91
N MET A 79 29.78 -18.28 13.12
CA MET A 79 30.75 -17.67 14.06
C MET A 79 32.22 -17.97 13.68
N THR A 80 32.47 -19.05 12.95
CA THR A 80 33.82 -19.51 12.57
C THR A 80 34.33 -18.97 11.22
N LEU A 81 33.60 -18.05 10.59
CA LEU A 81 34.00 -17.45 9.31
C LEU A 81 35.35 -16.70 9.40
N PRO A 82 36.32 -16.97 8.49
CA PRO A 82 37.72 -16.58 8.62
C PRO A 82 38.03 -15.07 8.51
N ASP A 83 37.09 -14.24 8.04
CA ASP A 83 37.32 -12.81 7.75
C ASP A 83 36.90 -11.84 8.87
N GLY A 84 36.99 -12.27 10.14
CA GLY A 84 36.65 -11.41 11.29
C GLY A 84 35.24 -11.61 11.85
N GLY A 85 34.65 -12.79 11.65
CA GLY A 85 33.41 -13.22 12.30
C GLY A 85 32.12 -12.62 11.71
N LEU A 86 31.06 -12.65 12.53
CA LEU A 86 29.68 -12.36 12.14
C LEU A 86 29.50 -10.93 11.57
N THR A 87 30.28 -9.95 12.03
CA THR A 87 30.21 -8.55 11.58
C THR A 87 30.66 -8.35 10.13
N ALA A 88 31.75 -8.98 9.71
CA ALA A 88 32.23 -8.92 8.32
C ALA A 88 31.26 -9.65 7.36
N ALA A 89 30.63 -10.72 7.84
CA ALA A 89 29.62 -11.47 7.10
C ALA A 89 28.30 -10.68 6.90
N LEU A 90 27.96 -9.78 7.83
CA LEU A 90 26.75 -8.96 7.78
C LEU A 90 26.87 -7.73 6.87
N ALA A 91 28.07 -7.24 6.57
CA ALA A 91 28.27 -6.09 5.69
C ALA A 91 27.63 -6.29 4.29
N PRO A 92 27.97 -7.34 3.51
CA PRO A 92 27.34 -7.59 2.21
C PRO A 92 25.83 -7.92 2.33
N LEU A 93 25.39 -8.41 3.48
CA LEU A 93 23.97 -8.64 3.75
C LEU A 93 23.20 -7.33 3.87
N SER A 94 23.76 -6.34 4.59
CA SER A 94 23.15 -5.00 4.70
C SER A 94 23.13 -4.26 3.35
N GLU A 95 24.19 -4.38 2.55
CA GLU A 95 24.25 -3.82 1.20
C GLU A 95 23.20 -4.44 0.29
N GLY A 96 23.12 -5.77 0.22
CA GLY A 96 22.16 -6.46 -0.62
C GLY A 96 20.71 -6.16 -0.21
N ILE A 97 20.40 -6.15 1.10
CA ILE A 97 19.08 -5.75 1.60
C ILE A 97 18.77 -4.30 1.24
N SER A 98 19.72 -3.37 1.41
CA SER A 98 19.51 -1.97 1.09
C SER A 98 19.20 -1.77 -0.40
N SER A 99 19.89 -2.48 -1.29
CA SER A 99 19.62 -2.46 -2.73
C SER A 99 18.22 -2.96 -3.06
N ALA A 100 17.77 -4.06 -2.44
CA ALA A 100 16.43 -4.59 -2.60
C ALA A 100 15.36 -3.60 -2.09
N VAL A 101 15.62 -2.93 -0.96
CA VAL A 101 14.73 -1.89 -0.43
C VAL A 101 14.63 -0.71 -1.39
N ILE A 102 15.74 -0.22 -1.92
CA ILE A 102 15.76 0.89 -2.90
C ILE A 102 14.96 0.51 -4.15
N VAL A 103 15.20 -0.67 -4.72
CA VAL A 103 14.46 -1.17 -5.89
C VAL A 103 12.97 -1.31 -5.59
N SER A 104 12.61 -1.84 -4.42
CA SER A 104 11.21 -1.95 -3.97
C SER A 104 10.55 -0.58 -3.83
N LEU A 105 11.25 0.41 -3.27
CA LEU A 105 10.75 1.78 -3.11
C LEU A 105 10.54 2.47 -4.47
N LEU A 106 11.39 2.21 -5.46
CA LEU A 106 11.23 2.74 -6.82
C LEU A 106 10.10 2.04 -7.60
N LEU A 107 9.93 0.73 -7.41
CA LEU A 107 8.85 -0.04 -8.05
C LEU A 107 7.48 0.23 -7.42
N ALA A 108 7.42 0.57 -6.13
CA ALA A 108 6.16 0.74 -5.41
C ALA A 108 5.22 1.82 -6.02
N PRO A 109 5.69 3.03 -6.38
CA PRO A 109 4.88 4.04 -7.09
C PRO A 109 4.37 3.56 -8.44
N TRP A 110 5.22 2.87 -9.20
CA TRP A 110 4.86 2.35 -10.52
C TRP A 110 3.74 1.32 -10.44
N LEU A 111 3.86 0.35 -9.52
CA LEU A 111 2.84 -0.67 -9.28
C LEU A 111 1.53 -0.06 -8.74
N ALA A 112 1.63 0.92 -7.84
CA ALA A 112 0.46 1.67 -7.37
C ALA A 112 -0.20 2.44 -8.53
N GLY A 113 0.59 2.96 -9.48
CA GLY A 113 0.12 3.63 -10.68
C GLY A 113 -0.68 2.70 -11.58
N MET A 114 -0.20 1.46 -11.80
CA MET A 114 -0.94 0.44 -12.56
C MET A 114 -2.30 0.13 -11.93
N LEU A 115 -2.31 -0.03 -10.60
CA LEU A 115 -3.54 -0.30 -9.85
C LEU A 115 -4.54 0.84 -10.02
N VAL A 116 -4.11 2.08 -9.79
CA VAL A 116 -4.96 3.27 -9.93
C VAL A 116 -5.45 3.45 -11.36
N ALA A 117 -4.59 3.25 -12.37
CA ALA A 117 -4.97 3.31 -13.77
C ALA A 117 -6.03 2.25 -14.12
N SER A 118 -5.84 1.01 -13.65
CA SER A 118 -6.77 -0.09 -13.91
C SER A 118 -8.16 0.15 -13.29
N LEU A 119 -8.20 0.75 -12.10
CA LEU A 119 -9.46 1.10 -11.43
C LEU A 119 -10.17 2.25 -12.14
N ARG A 120 -9.43 3.26 -12.61
CA ARG A 120 -10.01 4.44 -13.29
C ARG A 120 -10.65 4.11 -14.62
N GLU A 121 -10.09 3.18 -15.38
CA GLU A 121 -10.65 2.81 -16.68
C GLU A 121 -11.84 1.84 -16.58
N GLY A 122 -12.08 1.22 -15.41
CA GLY A 122 -13.22 0.32 -15.17
C GLY A 122 -13.23 -0.95 -16.06
N ARG A 123 -12.18 -1.17 -16.85
CA ARG A 123 -12.01 -2.30 -17.78
C ARG A 123 -10.69 -3.03 -17.52
N VAL A 124 -10.54 -4.20 -18.14
CA VAL A 124 -9.30 -4.98 -18.07
C VAL A 124 -8.29 -4.42 -19.07
N LEU A 125 -7.25 -3.75 -18.59
CA LEU A 125 -6.17 -3.25 -19.44
C LEU A 125 -5.29 -4.40 -19.95
N ARG A 126 -4.71 -4.21 -21.15
CA ARG A 126 -3.65 -5.08 -21.70
C ARG A 126 -2.29 -4.77 -21.05
N PHE A 127 -1.30 -5.64 -21.22
CA PHE A 127 0.04 -5.45 -20.61
C PHE A 127 0.67 -4.10 -20.98
N GLY A 128 0.63 -3.70 -22.26
CA GLY A 128 1.17 -2.41 -22.69
C GLY A 128 0.43 -1.21 -22.10
N GLU A 129 -0.90 -1.29 -21.99
CA GLU A 129 -1.72 -0.24 -21.36
C GLU A 129 -1.45 -0.15 -19.86
N LEU A 130 -1.25 -1.28 -19.17
CA LEU A 130 -0.86 -1.31 -17.76
C LEU A 130 0.53 -0.69 -17.57
N TRP A 131 1.49 -1.05 -18.42
CA TRP A 131 2.84 -0.50 -18.38
C TRP A 131 2.84 1.03 -18.56
N ALA A 132 2.17 1.51 -19.61
CA ALA A 132 2.01 2.94 -19.87
C ALA A 132 1.21 3.65 -18.76
N GLY A 133 0.17 3.00 -18.23
CA GLY A 133 -0.63 3.49 -17.12
C GLY A 133 0.17 3.65 -15.82
N GLY A 134 1.04 2.69 -15.53
CA GLY A 134 1.98 2.76 -14.41
C GLY A 134 2.90 3.97 -14.50
N TRP A 135 3.50 4.21 -15.68
CA TRP A 135 4.35 5.38 -15.92
C TRP A 135 3.60 6.72 -15.89
N ARG A 136 2.39 6.77 -16.45
CA ARG A 136 1.55 7.98 -16.44
C ARG A 136 1.20 8.44 -15.03
N GLU A 137 0.95 7.49 -14.11
CA GLU A 137 0.61 7.78 -12.72
C GLU A 137 1.83 7.81 -11.79
N TYR A 138 3.02 7.42 -12.28
CA TYR A 138 4.24 7.29 -11.47
C TYR A 138 4.56 8.56 -10.66
N GLY A 139 4.57 9.72 -11.32
CA GLY A 139 4.88 10.99 -10.66
C GLY A 139 3.90 11.35 -9.53
N ARG A 140 2.60 11.02 -9.69
CA ARG A 140 1.58 11.27 -8.66
C ARG A 140 1.75 10.32 -7.48
N GLN A 141 2.00 9.04 -7.76
CA GLN A 141 2.22 8.03 -6.72
C GLN A 141 3.56 8.20 -6.00
N PHE A 142 4.59 8.71 -6.69
CA PHE A 142 5.88 9.05 -6.08
C PHE A 142 5.75 10.25 -5.15
N ARG A 143 5.03 11.30 -5.55
CA ARG A 143 4.69 12.41 -4.64
C ARG A 143 3.87 11.93 -3.44
N LEU A 144 2.96 10.96 -3.62
CA LEU A 144 2.24 10.35 -2.51
C LEU A 144 3.17 9.55 -1.59
N LEU A 145 4.17 8.84 -2.15
CA LEU A 145 5.21 8.19 -1.36
C LEU A 145 5.95 9.22 -0.50
N LEU A 146 6.35 10.36 -1.08
CA LEU A 146 6.99 11.46 -0.32
C LEU A 146 6.07 12.04 0.76
N VAL A 147 4.80 12.31 0.45
CA VAL A 147 3.82 12.79 1.43
C VAL A 147 3.59 11.75 2.54
N SER A 148 3.70 10.46 2.23
CA SER A 148 3.54 9.39 3.21
C SER A 148 4.64 9.35 4.27
N LEU A 149 5.79 10.00 4.05
CA LEU A 149 6.80 10.15 5.10
C LEU A 149 6.25 10.94 6.28
N ILE A 150 5.35 11.91 6.06
CA ILE A 150 4.77 12.74 7.13
C ILE A 150 4.08 11.90 8.21
N PRO A 151 3.09 11.04 7.90
CA PRO A 151 2.48 10.20 8.92
C PRO A 151 3.46 9.15 9.49
N TRP A 152 4.42 8.65 8.71
CA TRP A 152 5.44 7.73 9.22
C TRP A 152 6.38 8.39 10.24
N ILE A 153 6.75 9.67 10.05
CA ILE A 153 7.47 10.46 11.06
C ILE A 153 6.63 10.56 12.34
N GLY A 154 5.31 10.74 12.20
CA GLY A 154 4.38 10.70 13.33
C GLY A 154 4.41 9.37 14.10
N VAL A 155 4.46 8.23 13.41
CA VAL A 155 4.64 6.91 14.05
C VAL A 155 5.99 6.84 14.79
N GLY A 156 7.06 7.35 14.20
CA GLY A 156 8.37 7.42 14.83
C GLY A 156 8.35 8.25 16.13
N LEU A 157 7.65 9.38 16.13
CA LEU A 157 7.47 10.21 17.32
C LEU A 157 6.67 9.48 18.41
N VAL A 158 5.57 8.80 18.04
CA VAL A 158 4.80 7.97 18.98
C VAL A 158 5.67 6.86 19.56
N ALA A 159 6.48 6.20 18.74
CA ALA A 159 7.39 5.15 19.19
C ALA A 159 8.46 5.69 20.14
N ALA A 160 9.03 6.87 19.86
CA ALA A 160 10.01 7.53 20.72
C ALA A 160 9.40 7.90 22.07
N ILE A 161 8.22 8.53 22.08
CA ILE A 161 7.50 8.91 23.31
C ILE A 161 7.14 7.66 24.13
N ALA A 162 6.58 6.62 23.48
CA ALA A 162 6.21 5.38 24.15
C ALA A 162 7.42 4.67 24.76
N SER A 163 8.56 4.67 24.05
CA SER A 163 9.82 4.09 24.55
C SER A 163 10.41 4.89 25.71
N PHE A 164 10.36 6.23 25.63
CA PHE A 164 10.79 7.11 26.71
C PHE A 164 9.96 6.88 27.98
N TRP A 165 8.63 6.80 27.82
CA TRP A 165 7.69 6.54 28.92
C TRP A 165 7.85 5.14 29.53
N ALA A 166 8.19 4.15 28.71
CA ALA A 166 8.51 2.80 29.18
C ALA A 166 9.79 2.79 30.04
N ARG A 167 10.83 3.57 29.68
CA ARG A 167 12.14 3.59 30.36
C ARG A 167 12.19 4.48 31.61
N HIS A 168 11.54 5.64 31.63
CA HIS A 168 11.56 6.56 32.80
C HIS A 168 10.59 6.16 33.92
N GLY A 169 10.01 4.96 33.83
CA GLY A 169 9.21 4.38 34.92
C GLY A 169 10.02 3.76 36.05
N ASP A 170 11.32 3.58 35.85
CA ASP A 170 12.17 2.68 36.63
C ASP A 170 12.75 3.30 37.91
N ASP A 171 12.79 4.62 38.04
CA ASP A 171 13.52 5.27 39.16
C ASP A 171 12.89 5.07 40.55
N THR A 172 11.73 4.40 40.67
CA THR A 172 11.06 4.21 41.98
C THR A 172 10.38 2.85 42.25
N ARG A 173 10.46 1.79 41.41
CA ARG A 173 9.54 0.63 41.59
C ARG A 173 10.15 -0.77 41.41
N ILE A 174 9.85 -1.63 42.38
CA ILE A 174 10.39 -2.98 42.61
C ILE A 174 9.61 -4.10 41.86
N LEU A 175 8.49 -3.81 41.17
CA LEU A 175 7.65 -4.83 40.53
C LEU A 175 7.85 -4.94 39.00
N GLN A 176 8.40 -6.07 38.54
CA GLN A 176 8.55 -6.44 37.12
C GLN A 176 7.24 -6.39 36.32
N SER A 177 6.10 -6.70 36.96
CA SER A 177 4.78 -6.76 36.29
C SER A 177 4.33 -5.42 35.69
N VAL A 178 4.74 -4.29 36.28
CA VAL A 178 4.39 -2.94 35.77
C VAL A 178 5.24 -2.59 34.54
N GLY A 179 6.50 -3.04 34.49
CA GLY A 179 7.38 -2.85 33.34
C GLY A 179 6.86 -3.58 32.10
N GLU A 180 6.50 -4.85 32.26
CA GLU A 180 5.91 -5.67 31.18
C GLU A 180 4.61 -5.04 30.64
N GLN A 181 3.72 -4.58 31.54
CA GLN A 181 2.48 -3.94 31.13
C GLN A 181 2.72 -2.67 30.31
N ARG A 182 3.70 -1.83 30.70
CA ARG A 182 4.04 -0.60 29.95
C ARG A 182 4.64 -0.91 28.60
N GLN A 183 5.53 -1.90 28.52
CA GLN A 183 6.10 -2.35 27.25
C GLN A 183 5.00 -2.88 26.32
N GLN A 184 4.04 -3.64 26.86
CA GLN A 184 2.91 -4.14 26.10
C GLN A 184 2.01 -3.00 25.58
N ILE A 185 1.73 -1.99 26.40
CA ILE A 185 0.98 -0.78 25.99
C ILE A 185 1.73 -0.04 24.88
N ALA A 186 3.05 0.17 25.03
CA ALA A 186 3.87 0.84 24.04
C ALA A 186 3.85 0.09 22.70
N MET A 187 3.94 -1.24 22.72
CA MET A 187 3.82 -2.07 21.53
C MET A 187 2.46 -1.92 20.85
N TRP A 188 1.35 -1.96 21.60
CA TRP A 188 0.02 -1.76 21.05
C TRP A 188 -0.18 -0.37 20.45
N LEU A 189 0.37 0.68 21.08
CA LEU A 189 0.33 2.04 20.54
C LEU A 189 1.10 2.15 19.21
N MET A 190 2.29 1.55 19.11
CA MET A 190 3.06 1.52 17.87
C MET A 190 2.32 0.76 16.76
N LEU A 191 1.74 -0.40 17.08
CA LEU A 191 0.94 -1.18 16.13
C LEU A 191 -0.28 -0.40 15.63
N ALA A 192 -1.02 0.25 16.55
CA ALA A 192 -2.18 1.07 16.19
C ALA A 192 -1.78 2.26 15.31
N ALA A 193 -0.72 2.98 15.66
CA ALA A 193 -0.23 4.14 14.90
C ALA A 193 0.28 3.73 13.50
N GLY A 194 1.02 2.63 13.40
CA GLY A 194 1.48 2.05 12.13
C GLY A 194 0.31 1.62 11.25
N PHE A 195 -0.68 0.95 11.84
CA PHE A 195 -1.89 0.53 11.14
C PHE A 195 -2.70 1.72 10.61
N LEU A 196 -2.94 2.75 11.43
CA LEU A 196 -3.62 4.00 11.03
C LEU A 196 -2.87 4.74 9.92
N THR A 197 -1.54 4.77 10.00
CA THR A 197 -0.70 5.37 8.96
C THR A 197 -0.86 4.61 7.65
N TRP A 198 -0.77 3.29 7.69
CA TRP A 198 -0.95 2.43 6.53
C TRP A 198 -2.34 2.58 5.90
N THR A 199 -3.40 2.59 6.71
CA THR A 199 -4.78 2.75 6.24
C THR A 199 -5.01 4.15 5.62
N SER A 200 -4.37 5.19 6.15
CA SER A 200 -4.45 6.55 5.60
C SER A 200 -3.84 6.65 4.19
N ILE A 201 -2.70 5.98 3.96
CA ILE A 201 -2.01 5.97 2.67
C ILE A 201 -2.82 5.19 1.63
N GLU A 202 -3.39 4.04 2.01
CA GLU A 202 -4.21 3.24 1.10
C GLU A 202 -5.52 3.97 0.75
N SER A 203 -6.11 4.70 1.71
CA SER A 203 -7.28 5.56 1.47
C SER A 203 -6.95 6.72 0.51
N ALA A 204 -5.75 7.28 0.58
CA ALA A 204 -5.28 8.30 -0.37
C ALA A 204 -5.16 7.75 -1.80
N ARG A 205 -4.70 6.51 -1.97
CA ARG A 205 -4.66 5.82 -3.27
C ARG A 205 -6.05 5.56 -3.82
N ALA A 206 -6.98 5.14 -2.96
CA ALA A 206 -8.38 5.01 -3.33
C ALA A 206 -9.00 6.35 -3.78
N ALA A 207 -8.61 7.48 -3.16
CA ALA A 207 -9.04 8.80 -3.59
C ALA A 207 -8.53 9.17 -5.01
N PHE A 208 -7.28 8.81 -5.35
CA PHE A 208 -6.77 8.96 -6.72
C PHE A 208 -7.48 8.08 -7.74
N ALA A 209 -7.90 6.87 -7.34
CA ALA A 209 -8.69 6.00 -8.20
C ALA A 209 -10.10 6.55 -8.43
N ALA A 210 -10.71 7.17 -7.41
CA ALA A 210 -12.08 7.69 -7.47
C ALA A 210 -12.20 9.03 -8.20
N ASP A 211 -11.20 9.92 -8.12
CA ASP A 211 -11.24 11.25 -8.74
C ASP A 211 -10.06 11.48 -9.69
N THR A 212 -10.37 11.63 -10.97
CA THR A 212 -9.37 11.81 -12.03
C THR A 212 -8.72 13.19 -12.03
N THR A 213 -9.39 14.20 -11.46
CA THR A 213 -8.98 15.61 -11.48
C THR A 213 -7.91 15.92 -10.43
N LEU A 214 -7.73 15.06 -9.43
CA LEU A 214 -6.77 15.26 -8.35
C LEU A 214 -5.33 15.24 -8.86
N ARG A 215 -4.67 16.41 -8.85
CA ARG A 215 -3.25 16.56 -9.20
C ARG A 215 -2.31 16.58 -7.99
N SER A 216 -2.82 16.95 -6.81
CA SER A 216 -2.02 17.13 -5.59
C SER A 216 -2.10 15.89 -4.68
N ALA A 217 -0.93 15.31 -4.37
CA ALA A 217 -0.81 14.18 -3.46
C ALA A 217 -1.26 14.51 -2.02
N PHE A 218 -0.97 15.73 -1.56
CA PHE A 218 -1.39 16.18 -0.24
C PHE A 218 -2.93 16.28 -0.15
N HIS A 219 -3.59 16.82 -1.18
CA HIS A 219 -5.05 16.88 -1.23
C HIS A 219 -5.69 15.49 -1.31
N ALA A 220 -5.08 14.55 -2.05
CA ALA A 220 -5.54 13.16 -2.08
C ALA A 220 -5.41 12.49 -0.70
N TRP A 221 -4.30 12.74 0.00
CA TRP A 221 -4.11 12.25 1.38
C TRP A 221 -5.12 12.85 2.35
N LEU A 222 -5.36 14.16 2.32
CA LEU A 222 -6.41 14.81 3.12
C LEU A 222 -7.81 14.25 2.84
N ARG A 223 -8.13 13.93 1.58
CA ARG A 223 -9.40 13.25 1.24
C ARG A 223 -9.45 11.83 1.80
N GLY A 224 -8.35 11.09 1.77
CA GLY A 224 -8.22 9.79 2.42
C GLY A 224 -8.47 9.87 3.93
N LEU A 225 -7.87 10.86 4.60
CA LEU A 225 -8.11 11.14 6.02
C LEU A 225 -9.56 11.53 6.29
N LYS A 226 -10.16 12.36 5.43
CA LYS A 226 -11.57 12.75 5.53
C LYS A 226 -12.52 11.55 5.37
N LEU A 227 -12.18 10.59 4.50
CA LEU A 227 -12.92 9.33 4.38
C LEU A 227 -12.81 8.53 5.68
N MET A 228 -11.60 8.41 6.24
CA MET A 228 -11.35 7.70 7.49
C MET A 228 -12.11 8.35 8.67
N ALA A 229 -12.15 9.68 8.75
CA ALA A 229 -12.89 10.41 9.78
C ALA A 229 -14.41 10.29 9.63
N ARG A 230 -14.93 10.27 8.39
CA ARG A 230 -16.38 10.18 8.13
C ARG A 230 -16.94 8.76 8.24
N ARG A 231 -16.13 7.74 7.94
CA ARG A 231 -16.54 6.33 7.91
C ARG A 231 -15.44 5.41 8.49
N PRO A 232 -15.02 5.63 9.75
CA PRO A 232 -13.89 4.92 10.34
C PRO A 232 -14.13 3.40 10.35
N LEU A 233 -15.32 2.97 10.79
CA LEU A 233 -15.67 1.55 10.84
C LEU A 233 -15.65 0.87 9.48
N ALA A 234 -16.13 1.55 8.42
CA ALA A 234 -16.12 0.98 7.07
C ALA A 234 -14.70 0.80 6.52
N VAL A 235 -13.84 1.81 6.68
CA VAL A 235 -12.44 1.74 6.26
C VAL A 235 -11.71 0.66 7.04
N LEU A 236 -11.84 0.65 8.38
CA LEU A 236 -11.22 -0.35 9.24
C LEU A 236 -11.68 -1.76 8.89
N LEU A 237 -12.99 -1.97 8.68
CA LEU A 237 -13.53 -3.29 8.33
C LEU A 237 -12.99 -3.77 6.98
N VAL A 238 -12.96 -2.91 5.95
CA VAL A 238 -12.37 -3.27 4.65
C VAL A 238 -10.90 -3.65 4.80
N MET A 239 -10.12 -2.84 5.53
CA MET A 239 -8.69 -3.09 5.75
C MET A 239 -8.47 -4.38 6.54
N LEU A 240 -9.21 -4.60 7.63
CA LEU A 240 -9.08 -5.78 8.48
C LEU A 240 -9.50 -7.06 7.74
N VAL A 241 -10.68 -7.08 7.12
CA VAL A 241 -11.19 -8.28 6.43
C VAL A 241 -10.28 -8.70 5.28
N THR A 242 -9.86 -7.76 4.44
CA THR A 242 -9.01 -8.08 3.28
C THR A 242 -7.60 -8.52 3.69
N THR A 243 -7.05 -7.90 4.73
CA THR A 243 -5.70 -8.24 5.23
C THR A 243 -5.70 -9.55 6.02
N ALA A 244 -6.69 -9.75 6.89
CA ALA A 244 -6.85 -10.99 7.65
C ALA A 244 -7.08 -12.18 6.71
N LEU A 245 -7.92 -12.03 5.68
CA LEU A 245 -8.14 -13.09 4.69
C LEU A 245 -6.85 -13.39 3.90
N GLY A 246 -6.12 -12.37 3.45
CA GLY A 246 -4.85 -12.56 2.75
C GLY A 246 -3.81 -13.29 3.60
N LEU A 247 -3.68 -12.89 4.87
CA LEU A 247 -2.78 -13.55 5.83
C LEU A 247 -3.23 -14.97 6.15
N ALA A 248 -4.52 -15.21 6.39
CA ALA A 248 -5.04 -16.54 6.69
C ALA A 248 -4.77 -17.52 5.53
N VAL A 249 -5.03 -17.10 4.29
CA VAL A 249 -4.73 -17.91 3.10
C VAL A 249 -3.23 -18.10 2.93
N ALA A 250 -2.42 -17.05 3.10
CA ALA A 250 -0.96 -17.14 3.05
C ALA A 250 -0.40 -18.15 4.08
N MET A 251 -0.86 -18.07 5.33
CA MET A 251 -0.45 -18.99 6.39
C MET A 251 -0.89 -20.43 6.08
N ALA A 252 -2.12 -20.62 5.60
CA ALA A 252 -2.61 -21.93 5.20
C ALA A 252 -1.76 -22.56 4.08
N LEU A 253 -1.35 -21.76 3.09
CA LEU A 253 -0.47 -22.19 2.00
C LEU A 253 0.94 -22.56 2.47
N GLN A 254 1.44 -21.94 3.54
CA GLN A 254 2.78 -22.20 4.07
C GLN A 254 2.83 -23.34 5.08
N ARG A 255 1.69 -23.84 5.61
CA ARG A 255 1.68 -24.97 6.55
C ARG A 255 2.44 -26.21 6.04
N PRO A 256 2.30 -26.64 4.78
CA PRO A 256 3.02 -27.81 4.28
C PRO A 256 4.54 -27.60 4.31
N ALA A 257 5.04 -26.36 4.14
CA ALA A 257 6.47 -26.06 4.06
C ALA A 257 7.26 -26.37 5.35
N ILE A 258 6.57 -26.58 6.47
CA ILE A 258 7.18 -26.98 7.74
C ILE A 258 7.61 -28.45 7.72
N ASN A 259 7.03 -29.26 6.83
CA ASN A 259 7.37 -30.68 6.72
C ASN A 259 8.62 -30.88 5.83
N PRO A 260 9.73 -31.39 6.38
CA PRO A 260 11.00 -31.54 5.64
C PRO A 260 10.92 -32.58 4.51
N ARG A 261 9.83 -33.37 4.43
CA ARG A 261 9.62 -34.37 3.36
C ARG A 261 9.04 -33.78 2.08
N ILE A 262 8.61 -32.51 2.09
CA ILE A 262 8.04 -31.88 0.91
C ILE A 262 9.14 -31.48 -0.06
N ALA A 263 8.92 -31.75 -1.35
CA ALA A 263 9.84 -31.35 -2.40
C ALA A 263 10.09 -29.83 -2.37
N THR A 264 11.35 -29.41 -2.40
CA THR A 264 11.78 -28.00 -2.36
C THR A 264 11.05 -27.15 -3.40
N GLY A 265 10.84 -27.68 -4.61
CA GLY A 265 10.09 -27.01 -5.67
C GLY A 265 8.64 -26.69 -5.29
N LEU A 266 7.98 -27.55 -4.52
CA LEU A 266 6.62 -27.30 -4.02
C LEU A 266 6.62 -26.20 -2.96
N VAL A 267 7.60 -26.19 -2.05
CA VAL A 267 7.74 -25.12 -1.04
C VAL A 267 7.93 -23.76 -1.72
N LEU A 268 8.80 -23.69 -2.73
CA LEU A 268 9.00 -22.47 -3.52
C LEU A 268 7.73 -22.08 -4.26
N GLY A 269 7.03 -23.03 -4.89
CA GLY A 269 5.75 -22.78 -5.57
C GLY A 269 4.68 -22.22 -4.62
N LEU A 270 4.56 -22.76 -3.41
CA LEU A 270 3.64 -22.28 -2.37
C LEU A 270 4.03 -20.88 -1.90
N ALA A 271 5.32 -20.59 -1.74
CA ALA A 271 5.82 -19.25 -1.40
C ALA A 271 5.46 -18.22 -2.48
N GLN A 272 5.58 -18.58 -3.76
CA GLN A 272 5.15 -17.72 -4.87
C GLN A 272 3.63 -17.53 -4.88
N LEU A 273 2.85 -18.58 -4.59
CA LEU A 273 1.40 -18.48 -4.51
C LEU A 273 0.96 -17.55 -3.36
N THR A 274 1.69 -17.55 -2.23
CA THR A 274 1.49 -16.57 -1.15
C THR A 274 1.63 -15.13 -1.66
N VAL A 275 2.67 -14.83 -2.46
CA VAL A 275 2.87 -13.48 -3.05
C VAL A 275 1.70 -13.11 -3.97
N VAL A 276 1.22 -14.05 -4.78
CA VAL A 276 0.04 -13.88 -5.65
C VAL A 276 -1.20 -13.53 -4.81
N VAL A 277 -1.44 -14.24 -3.71
CA VAL A 277 -2.56 -13.98 -2.78
C VAL A 277 -2.46 -12.60 -2.15
N LEU A 278 -1.27 -12.15 -1.75
CA LEU A 278 -1.07 -10.82 -1.19
C LEU A 278 -1.36 -9.70 -2.21
N TRP A 279 -0.96 -9.90 -3.48
CA TRP A 279 -1.31 -8.97 -4.56
C TRP A 279 -2.81 -8.95 -4.86
N TRP A 280 -3.45 -10.11 -4.89
CA TRP A 280 -4.89 -10.23 -5.09
C TRP A 280 -5.68 -9.49 -4.00
N THR A 281 -5.35 -9.70 -2.72
CA THR A 281 -6.04 -9.04 -1.61
C THR A 281 -5.78 -7.53 -1.58
N ARG A 282 -4.59 -7.08 -1.99
CA ARG A 282 -4.29 -5.64 -2.18
C ARG A 282 -5.20 -5.00 -3.25
N ILE A 283 -5.39 -5.64 -4.40
CA ILE A 283 -6.31 -5.14 -5.44
C ILE A 283 -7.74 -5.08 -4.89
N ALA A 284 -8.19 -6.15 -4.24
CA ALA A 284 -9.54 -6.24 -3.68
C ALA A 284 -9.81 -5.11 -2.68
N ARG A 285 -8.84 -4.84 -1.80
CA ARG A 285 -8.90 -3.75 -0.82
C ARG A 285 -8.99 -2.38 -1.47
N LEU A 286 -8.13 -2.07 -2.43
CA LEU A 286 -8.17 -0.79 -3.13
C LEU A 286 -9.49 -0.56 -3.87
N HIS A 287 -10.02 -1.60 -4.51
CA HIS A 287 -11.31 -1.53 -5.17
C HIS A 287 -12.46 -1.29 -4.17
N ALA A 288 -12.46 -2.01 -3.04
CA ALA A 288 -13.46 -1.82 -1.99
C ALA A 288 -13.38 -0.41 -1.37
N LEU A 289 -12.18 0.11 -1.12
CA LEU A 289 -11.97 1.48 -0.63
C LEU A 289 -12.41 2.53 -1.64
N ALA A 290 -12.12 2.35 -2.93
CA ALA A 290 -12.56 3.25 -3.98
C ALA A 290 -14.10 3.29 -4.09
N ALA A 291 -14.76 2.13 -3.94
CA ALA A 291 -16.22 2.02 -4.00
C ALA A 291 -16.96 2.72 -2.84
N ILE A 292 -16.33 2.87 -1.67
CA ILE A 292 -16.90 3.59 -0.52
C ILE A 292 -16.48 5.06 -0.44
N SER A 293 -15.57 5.49 -1.31
CA SER A 293 -15.09 6.87 -1.39
C SER A 293 -16.19 7.81 -1.92
N PRO A 294 -16.31 9.05 -1.42
CA PRO A 294 -17.27 10.01 -1.96
C PRO A 294 -17.00 10.27 -3.44
N ALA A 295 -18.07 10.32 -4.24
CA ALA A 295 -17.98 10.73 -5.64
C ALA A 295 -17.32 12.12 -5.75
N PRO A 296 -16.64 12.42 -6.88
CA PRO A 296 -16.10 13.75 -7.13
C PRO A 296 -17.18 14.81 -6.92
N THR A 297 -16.85 15.88 -6.20
CA THR A 297 -17.70 17.08 -6.20
C THR A 297 -17.75 17.56 -7.65
N PRO A 298 -18.93 17.65 -8.30
CA PRO A 298 -19.00 18.23 -9.63
C PRO A 298 -18.40 19.62 -9.59
N ALA A 299 -17.64 19.99 -10.62
CA ALA A 299 -17.18 21.37 -10.76
C ALA A 299 -18.40 22.29 -10.64
N PRO A 300 -18.27 23.47 -9.98
CA PRO A 300 -19.32 24.47 -10.08
C PRO A 300 -19.64 24.66 -11.55
N ALA A 301 -20.92 24.55 -11.93
CA ALA A 301 -21.35 24.73 -13.30
C ALA A 301 -21.02 26.17 -13.71
N ILE A 302 -19.86 26.36 -14.34
CA ILE A 302 -19.46 27.64 -14.94
C ILE A 302 -20.39 27.95 -16.14
N ASP A 303 -21.12 26.96 -16.63
CA ASP A 303 -22.08 27.06 -17.72
C ASP A 303 -23.54 27.27 -17.27
N ALA A 304 -23.81 27.60 -16.00
CA ALA A 304 -25.08 28.24 -15.70
C ALA A 304 -25.09 29.54 -16.50
N PRO A 305 -25.99 29.72 -17.50
CA PRO A 305 -26.04 30.97 -18.26
C PRO A 305 -26.14 32.08 -17.23
N LEU A 306 -25.20 33.03 -17.26
CA LEU A 306 -25.35 34.28 -16.52
C LEU A 306 -26.79 34.73 -16.75
N PRO A 307 -27.58 35.03 -15.70
CA PRO A 307 -28.93 35.55 -15.90
C PRO A 307 -28.78 36.68 -16.91
N ALA A 308 -29.42 36.51 -18.07
CA ALA A 308 -29.23 37.40 -19.20
C ALA A 308 -29.30 38.82 -18.66
N ALA A 309 -28.21 39.58 -18.83
CA ALA A 309 -28.20 40.97 -18.41
C ALA A 309 -29.50 41.60 -18.94
N PRO A 310 -30.29 42.29 -18.10
CA PRO A 310 -31.57 42.84 -18.52
C PRO A 310 -31.29 43.63 -19.80
N VAL A 311 -31.84 43.14 -20.92
CA VAL A 311 -31.73 43.80 -22.21
C VAL A 311 -32.26 45.20 -21.97
N ALA A 312 -31.36 46.19 -22.01
CA ALA A 312 -31.73 47.58 -21.88
C ALA A 312 -32.83 47.82 -22.90
N ALA A 313 -34.01 48.20 -22.41
CA ALA A 313 -35.14 48.51 -23.26
C ALA A 313 -34.68 49.47 -24.36
N PRO A 314 -35.04 49.24 -25.64
CA PRO A 314 -34.66 50.14 -26.70
C PRO A 314 -35.13 51.54 -26.31
N ALA A 315 -34.18 52.48 -26.23
CA ALA A 315 -34.48 53.88 -26.00
C ALA A 315 -35.56 54.28 -27.00
N SER A 316 -36.73 54.62 -26.48
CA SER A 316 -37.81 55.19 -27.27
C SER A 316 -37.25 56.41 -27.99
N ASN A 317 -37.21 56.35 -29.32
CA ASN A 317 -36.94 57.49 -30.18
C ASN A 317 -38.02 58.55 -29.91
N ILE A 318 -37.74 59.47 -28.99
CA ILE A 318 -38.48 60.71 -28.85
C ILE A 318 -38.04 61.57 -30.04
N ALA A 319 -38.81 61.49 -31.13
CA ALA A 319 -38.68 62.44 -32.22
C ALA A 319 -39.03 63.85 -31.69
N PRO A 320 -38.20 64.88 -31.93
CA PRO A 320 -38.54 66.24 -31.54
C PRO A 320 -39.74 66.75 -32.37
N PRO A 321 -40.64 67.56 -31.77
CA PRO A 321 -41.78 68.11 -32.49
C PRO A 321 -41.31 69.06 -33.59
N LEU A 322 -41.86 68.89 -34.80
CA LEU A 322 -41.64 69.79 -35.92
C LEU A 322 -42.22 71.19 -35.60
N PRO A 323 -41.51 72.27 -35.94
CA PRO A 323 -42.03 73.62 -35.75
C PRO A 323 -43.18 73.90 -36.72
N SER A 324 -44.31 74.30 -36.17
CA SER A 324 -45.47 74.83 -36.89
C SER A 324 -45.08 76.09 -37.65
N SER A 325 -45.17 76.05 -38.98
CA SER A 325 -45.15 77.25 -39.81
C SER A 325 -46.39 77.26 -40.71
N TYR A 326 -47.18 78.32 -40.51
CA TYR A 326 -48.26 78.93 -41.30
C TYR A 326 -48.77 78.24 -42.56
#